data_AF-A0AAP0QJL4-F1
#
_entry.id   AF-A0AAP0QJL4-F1
#
_cell.length_a   1.000
_cell.length_b   1.000
_cell.length_c   1.000
_cell.angle_alpha   90.00
_cell.angle_beta   90.00
_cell.angle_gamma   90.00
#
_symmetry.space_group_name_H-M   'P 1'
#
loop_
_entity.id
_entity.type
_entity.pdbx_description
1 polymer ?
#
loop_
_entity_poly.entity_id
_entity_poly.type
_entity_poly.pdbx_seq_one_letter_code
_entity_poly.pdbx_strand_id
1 'polypeptide(L)'
;MRSGKKRQHHNHHNRFHTVSHYAFFRGSPRWPASKFSLTYAFLPGTRGDAINPVAQAFQTWAPNTQFQFTESQDYRNADIKISFKSGDHGAGALSTAVVESWLMLQLLLESQIIQIILLSLLSHNYSVLAHSHAEKKSSPFKFIEHLKGCHKGDKIKGIHELKKYMEKFGYLNYDNYKNQSTHANDDDFDELLESAIKTYQLNYHLKSTGVLDANTVAKMTIPRCGVADIVNGTTRMRSGKKRQQHNHHFRTVSHYSFFPRSPKWPASKFSLTYAFRPGTRSDAITPVARAFQTWAANTQFKFSKIEDFANADIKISFESGDHGDGNPFDGRGGPEGIIAHAFAPTNGRFHYDADEPWAVGAVQGAFDLETVALHEIGHLLGLHHSSVEGAIMYPSISAGVTKGLHGDDIQGIRDLYNV
;
A
#
# COMPACT_ATOMS: atom_id res chain seq x y z
N MET A 1 -48.11 -51.13 17.37
CA MET A 1 -48.74 -50.06 16.55
C MET A 1 -48.53 -48.71 17.21
N ARG A 2 -47.66 -47.86 16.63
CA ARG A 2 -47.82 -46.39 16.47
C ARG A 2 -46.53 -45.85 15.88
N SER A 3 -46.60 -45.44 14.61
CA SER A 3 -45.51 -44.78 13.90
C SER A 3 -45.47 -43.29 14.29
N GLY A 4 -44.30 -42.81 14.69
CA GLY A 4 -44.05 -41.38 14.90
C GLY A 4 -43.50 -40.76 13.63
N LYS A 5 -44.29 -39.92 12.96
CA LYS A 5 -43.82 -39.01 11.90
C LYS A 5 -42.88 -37.96 12.51
N LYS A 6 -41.57 -38.07 12.25
CA LYS A 6 -40.63 -36.95 12.45
C LYS A 6 -40.81 -35.94 11.32
N ARG A 7 -41.17 -34.71 11.69
CA ARG A 7 -41.11 -33.52 10.84
C ARG A 7 -39.66 -33.30 10.37
N GLN A 8 -39.46 -33.23 9.06
CA GLN A 8 -38.20 -32.77 8.49
C GLN A 8 -38.04 -31.27 8.76
N HIS A 9 -37.06 -30.90 9.59
CA HIS A 9 -36.52 -29.55 9.60
C HIS A 9 -35.65 -29.39 8.36
N HIS A 10 -36.11 -28.62 7.37
CA HIS A 10 -35.26 -28.15 6.28
C HIS A 10 -34.26 -27.12 6.85
N ASN A 11 -33.05 -27.58 7.14
CA ASN A 11 -31.89 -26.70 7.25
C ASN A 11 -31.64 -26.06 5.88
N HIS A 12 -32.03 -24.80 5.71
CA HIS A 12 -31.53 -23.97 4.61
C HIS A 12 -30.07 -23.63 4.91
N HIS A 13 -29.15 -24.49 4.47
CA HIS A 13 -27.76 -24.07 4.32
C HIS A 13 -27.68 -23.07 3.17
N ASN A 14 -27.41 -21.80 3.51
CA ASN A 14 -27.03 -20.78 2.53
C ASN A 14 -25.78 -21.28 1.80
N ARG A 15 -25.96 -21.74 0.56
CA ARG A 15 -24.86 -22.15 -0.29
C ARG A 15 -24.30 -20.91 -0.98
N PHE A 16 -22.99 -20.74 -0.89
CA PHE A 16 -22.26 -19.68 -1.57
C PHE A 16 -21.59 -20.24 -2.82
N HIS A 17 -21.32 -19.36 -3.78
CA HIS A 17 -20.41 -19.64 -4.89
C HIS A 17 -19.37 -18.52 -4.96
N THR A 18 -18.15 -18.87 -5.35
CA THR A 18 -16.99 -17.99 -5.33
C THR A 18 -16.52 -17.68 -6.75
N VAL A 19 -16.28 -16.40 -7.03
CA VAL A 19 -15.53 -15.95 -8.20
C VAL A 19 -14.48 -14.98 -7.69
N SER A 20 -13.22 -15.35 -7.92
CA SER A 20 -11.90 -14.75 -7.61
C SER A 20 -11.71 -13.81 -6.41
N HIS A 21 -12.66 -12.99 -5.98
CA HIS A 21 -12.53 -12.09 -4.83
C HIS A 21 -13.84 -11.86 -4.05
N TYR A 22 -14.97 -12.49 -4.42
CA TYR A 22 -16.25 -12.29 -3.75
C TYR A 22 -17.02 -13.61 -3.56
N ALA A 23 -17.69 -13.72 -2.41
CA ALA A 23 -18.64 -14.78 -2.11
C ALA A 23 -20.07 -14.25 -2.35
N PHE A 24 -20.80 -14.87 -3.27
CA PHE A 24 -22.18 -14.53 -3.56
C PHE A 24 -23.12 -15.62 -3.07
N PHE A 25 -24.29 -15.22 -2.57
CA PHE A 25 -25.40 -16.15 -2.40
C PHE A 25 -25.69 -16.82 -3.75
N ARG A 26 -25.87 -18.15 -3.73
CA ARG A 26 -26.21 -18.89 -4.94
C ARG A 26 -27.51 -18.34 -5.55
N GLY A 27 -27.46 -17.96 -6.83
CA GLY A 27 -28.57 -17.30 -7.52
C GLY A 27 -28.55 -15.76 -7.48
N SER A 28 -27.57 -15.17 -6.79
CA SER A 28 -27.35 -13.72 -6.71
C SER A 28 -28.64 -12.92 -6.49
N PRO A 29 -29.43 -13.24 -5.44
CA PRO A 29 -30.66 -12.51 -5.14
C PRO A 29 -30.33 -11.02 -5.00
N ARG A 30 -31.00 -10.19 -5.82
CA ARG A 30 -30.88 -8.74 -5.80
C ARG A 30 -32.17 -8.14 -5.28
N TRP A 31 -32.04 -7.05 -4.54
CA TRP A 31 -33.19 -6.18 -4.32
C TRP A 31 -33.74 -5.69 -5.67
N PRO A 32 -35.06 -5.50 -5.81
CA PRO A 32 -35.63 -4.92 -7.02
C PRO A 32 -34.92 -3.62 -7.37
N ALA A 33 -34.79 -3.31 -8.68
CA ALA A 33 -34.10 -2.10 -9.15
C ALA A 33 -34.72 -0.78 -8.62
N SER A 34 -35.94 -0.83 -8.07
CA SER A 34 -36.61 0.31 -7.44
C SER A 34 -36.32 0.46 -5.94
N LYS A 35 -35.62 -0.50 -5.31
CA LYS A 35 -35.43 -0.53 -3.86
C LYS A 35 -34.05 -0.01 -3.48
N PHE A 36 -34.02 1.25 -3.07
CA PHE A 36 -32.80 1.95 -2.65
C PHE A 36 -32.76 2.22 -1.14
N SER A 37 -33.89 2.21 -0.44
CA SER A 37 -33.94 2.33 1.01
C SER A 37 -34.11 0.95 1.65
N LEU A 38 -33.19 0.61 2.54
CA LEU A 38 -33.15 -0.66 3.26
C LEU A 38 -33.18 -0.41 4.76
N THR A 39 -34.06 -1.14 5.45
CA THR A 39 -34.10 -1.15 6.91
C THR A 39 -33.22 -2.27 7.46
N TYR A 40 -32.48 -2.01 8.53
CA TYR A 40 -31.76 -3.04 9.26
C TYR A 40 -32.16 -3.05 10.72
N ALA A 41 -32.12 -4.22 11.37
CA ALA A 41 -32.49 -4.35 12.77
C ALA A 41 -31.68 -5.46 13.46
N PHE A 42 -31.40 -5.24 14.74
CA PHE A 42 -30.76 -6.20 15.63
C PHE A 42 -31.79 -7.09 16.32
N LEU A 43 -31.45 -8.35 16.53
CA LEU A 43 -32.27 -9.25 17.33
C LEU A 43 -32.45 -8.65 18.74
N PRO A 44 -33.68 -8.60 19.30
CA PRO A 44 -33.89 -8.10 20.64
C PRO A 44 -32.99 -8.80 21.67
N GLY A 45 -32.32 -8.04 22.52
CA GLY A 45 -31.35 -8.55 23.50
C GLY A 45 -29.90 -8.63 23.00
N THR A 46 -29.61 -8.15 21.80
CA THR A 46 -28.22 -7.96 21.34
C THR A 46 -27.48 -6.97 22.24
N ARG A 47 -26.26 -7.31 22.66
CA ARG A 47 -25.44 -6.45 23.53
C ARG A 47 -24.95 -5.21 22.78
N GLY A 48 -24.89 -4.08 23.47
CA GLY A 48 -24.51 -2.78 22.87
C GLY A 48 -23.09 -2.73 22.30
N ASP A 49 -22.18 -3.55 22.81
CA ASP A 49 -20.82 -3.74 22.29
C ASP A 49 -20.81 -4.33 20.87
N ALA A 50 -21.83 -5.11 20.51
CA ALA A 50 -22.02 -5.68 19.18
C ALA A 50 -22.87 -4.78 18.24
N ILE A 51 -23.74 -3.93 18.80
CA ILE A 51 -24.62 -3.02 18.03
C ILE A 51 -23.83 -1.88 17.40
N ASN A 52 -23.04 -1.16 18.21
CA ASN A 52 -22.39 0.08 17.78
C ASN A 52 -21.49 -0.07 16.54
N PRO A 53 -20.62 -1.10 16.45
CA PRO A 53 -19.74 -1.19 15.29
C PRO A 53 -20.48 -1.68 14.03
N VAL A 54 -21.58 -2.43 14.15
CA VAL A 54 -22.40 -2.80 12.99
C VAL A 54 -23.23 -1.62 12.49
N ALA A 55 -23.80 -0.81 13.39
CA ALA A 55 -24.50 0.42 13.02
C ALA A 55 -23.55 1.42 12.31
N GLN A 56 -22.30 1.52 12.81
CA GLN A 56 -21.26 2.34 12.18
C GLN A 56 -20.87 1.82 10.79
N ALA A 57 -20.83 0.51 10.57
CA ALA A 57 -20.56 -0.06 9.25
C ALA A 57 -21.59 0.39 8.19
N PHE A 58 -22.88 0.45 8.53
CA PHE A 58 -23.90 0.98 7.62
C PHE A 58 -23.71 2.46 7.30
N GLN A 59 -23.24 3.26 8.27
CA GLN A 59 -22.93 4.67 8.04
C GLN A 59 -21.73 4.85 7.11
N THR A 60 -20.73 3.97 7.19
CA THR A 60 -19.56 3.98 6.30
C THR A 60 -19.88 3.49 4.88
N TRP A 61 -20.81 2.55 4.73
CA TRP A 61 -21.20 2.04 3.41
C TRP A 61 -22.20 2.92 2.68
N ALA A 62 -23.08 3.63 3.39
CA ALA A 62 -24.12 4.44 2.77
C ALA A 62 -23.59 5.42 1.69
N PRO A 63 -22.47 6.14 1.88
CA PRO A 63 -21.92 7.04 0.85
C PRO A 63 -21.29 6.31 -0.35
N ASN A 64 -20.92 5.04 -0.17
CA ASN A 64 -20.21 4.23 -1.16
C ASN A 64 -21.14 3.29 -1.94
N THR A 65 -22.46 3.38 -1.70
CA THR A 65 -23.46 2.56 -2.36
C THR A 65 -24.66 3.40 -2.80
N GLN A 66 -25.48 2.86 -3.70
CA GLN A 66 -26.77 3.46 -4.05
C GLN A 66 -27.86 3.26 -2.97
N PHE A 67 -27.53 2.59 -1.85
CA PHE A 67 -28.50 2.23 -0.82
C PHE A 67 -28.45 3.20 0.35
N GLN A 68 -29.63 3.55 0.86
CA GLN A 68 -29.83 4.26 2.11
C GLN A 68 -30.20 3.25 3.19
N PHE A 69 -29.50 3.28 4.32
CA PHE A 69 -29.73 2.36 5.42
C PHE A 69 -30.39 3.09 6.59
N THR A 70 -31.43 2.49 7.16
CA THR A 70 -32.12 3.03 8.34
C THR A 70 -32.27 1.95 9.38
N GLU A 71 -31.83 2.22 10.60
CA GLU A 71 -32.05 1.29 11.71
C GLU A 71 -33.54 1.26 12.09
N SER A 72 -34.08 0.05 12.21
CA SER A 72 -35.46 -0.20 12.61
C SER A 72 -35.47 -0.97 13.94
N GLN A 73 -36.42 -0.63 14.81
CA GLN A 73 -36.70 -1.39 16.03
C GLN A 73 -37.54 -2.64 15.75
N ASP A 74 -38.13 -2.76 14.56
CA ASP A 74 -38.91 -3.92 14.14
C ASP A 74 -38.03 -4.96 13.45
N TYR A 75 -37.41 -5.82 14.25
CA TYR A 75 -36.57 -6.92 13.76
C TYR A 75 -37.29 -7.86 12.80
N ARG A 76 -38.60 -8.07 12.96
CA ARG A 76 -39.34 -9.04 12.14
C ARG A 76 -39.55 -8.54 10.73
N ASN A 77 -39.76 -7.24 10.56
CA ASN A 77 -40.07 -6.63 9.27
C ASN A 77 -38.89 -5.90 8.62
N ALA A 78 -37.73 -5.82 9.28
CA ALA A 78 -36.52 -5.25 8.68
C ALA A 78 -36.04 -6.03 7.45
N ASP A 79 -35.47 -5.32 6.48
CA ASP A 79 -34.90 -5.90 5.26
C ASP A 79 -33.63 -6.70 5.53
N ILE A 80 -32.82 -6.20 6.47
CA ILE A 80 -31.57 -6.82 6.93
C ILE A 80 -31.70 -7.14 8.42
N LYS A 81 -31.54 -8.42 8.77
CA LYS A 81 -31.75 -8.93 10.13
C LYS A 81 -30.44 -9.43 10.71
N ILE A 82 -29.99 -8.82 11.80
CA ILE A 82 -28.68 -9.07 12.39
C ILE A 82 -28.86 -9.81 13.73
N SER A 83 -28.18 -10.94 13.89
CA SER A 83 -28.21 -11.73 15.13
C SER A 83 -26.85 -12.31 15.43
N PHE A 84 -26.46 -12.31 16.71
CA PHE A 84 -25.20 -12.88 17.19
C PHE A 84 -25.49 -14.17 17.96
N LYS A 85 -24.69 -15.22 17.74
CA LYS A 85 -24.85 -16.50 18.45
C LYS A 85 -23.68 -16.68 19.42
N SER A 86 -23.97 -16.73 20.73
CA SER A 86 -22.98 -17.14 21.73
C SER A 86 -22.81 -18.66 21.70
N GLY A 87 -21.60 -19.16 21.52
CA GLY A 87 -21.28 -20.58 21.70
C GLY A 87 -21.07 -20.88 23.18
N ASP A 88 -21.82 -21.84 23.74
CA ASP A 88 -21.55 -22.45 25.04
C ASP A 88 -20.28 -23.30 24.95
N HIS A 89 -19.12 -22.79 25.37
CA HIS A 89 -18.01 -23.63 25.81
C HIS A 89 -17.24 -22.94 26.95
N GLY A 90 -17.08 -23.67 28.05
CA GLY A 90 -16.44 -23.23 29.29
C GLY A 90 -14.93 -23.01 29.16
N ALA A 91 -14.37 -22.48 30.25
CA ALA A 91 -12.99 -22.05 30.42
C ALA A 91 -11.93 -22.95 29.76
N GLY A 92 -11.04 -22.31 28.98
CA GLY A 92 -9.78 -22.89 28.50
C GLY A 92 -9.78 -23.25 27.00
N ALA A 93 -8.77 -22.74 26.30
CA ALA A 93 -8.39 -22.99 24.91
C ALA A 93 -9.17 -22.23 23.81
N LEU A 94 -8.52 -21.19 23.27
CA LEU A 94 -8.86 -20.52 22.03
C LEU A 94 -8.46 -21.40 20.84
N SER A 95 -9.42 -21.91 20.07
CA SER A 95 -9.23 -22.25 18.66
C SER A 95 -10.50 -22.08 17.81
N THR A 96 -10.45 -21.06 16.95
CA THR A 96 -10.87 -21.03 15.54
C THR A 96 -12.23 -21.60 15.08
N ALA A 97 -13.13 -20.63 14.82
CA ALA A 97 -13.76 -20.31 13.51
C ALA A 97 -14.86 -21.21 12.91
N VAL A 98 -16.04 -20.61 12.67
CA VAL A 98 -16.73 -20.62 11.35
C VAL A 98 -17.54 -19.31 11.18
N VAL A 99 -17.00 -18.41 10.36
CA VAL A 99 -17.69 -17.37 9.56
C VAL A 99 -18.58 -16.36 10.32
N GLU A 100 -17.99 -15.22 10.69
CA GLU A 100 -18.48 -13.84 10.45
C GLU A 100 -17.62 -12.81 11.21
N SER A 101 -16.32 -12.76 10.91
CA SER A 101 -15.40 -11.76 11.47
C SER A 101 -14.43 -11.20 10.43
N TRP A 102 -14.86 -11.13 9.17
CA TRP A 102 -14.03 -10.67 8.05
C TRP A 102 -14.53 -9.40 7.36
N LEU A 103 -15.59 -8.77 7.89
CA LEU A 103 -16.06 -7.47 7.42
C LEU A 103 -15.91 -6.36 8.48
N MET A 104 -15.90 -6.72 9.77
CA MET A 104 -15.73 -5.77 10.89
C MET A 104 -14.27 -5.43 11.15
N LEU A 105 -13.32 -6.31 10.80
CA LEU A 105 -11.89 -6.01 10.94
C LEU A 105 -11.40 -5.01 9.87
N GLN A 106 -12.13 -4.86 8.76
CA GLN A 106 -11.73 -4.00 7.64
C GLN A 106 -12.27 -2.57 7.76
N LEU A 107 -13.33 -2.33 8.55
CA LEU A 107 -13.90 -0.99 8.77
C LEU A 107 -13.43 -0.33 10.08
N LEU A 108 -12.89 -1.10 11.03
CA LEU A 108 -12.28 -0.57 12.26
C LEU A 108 -10.85 -0.06 12.04
N LEU A 109 -10.20 -0.42 10.92
CA LEU A 109 -8.84 0.00 10.59
C LEU A 109 -8.74 1.44 10.02
N GLU A 110 -9.87 2.12 9.78
CA GLU A 110 -9.87 3.47 9.16
C GLU A 110 -10.29 4.62 10.09
N SER A 111 -10.52 4.40 11.39
CA SER A 111 -10.79 5.49 12.34
C SER A 111 -9.55 5.85 13.17
N GLN A 112 -8.93 6.98 12.83
CA GLN A 112 -7.78 7.61 13.52
C GLN A 112 -8.02 8.00 15.00
N ILE A 113 -9.17 7.67 15.60
CA ILE A 113 -9.54 8.14 16.95
C ILE A 113 -9.25 7.07 18.04
N ILE A 114 -9.14 5.79 17.68
CA ILE A 114 -8.90 4.72 18.66
C ILE A 114 -7.40 4.51 18.97
N GLN A 115 -6.48 4.90 18.07
CA GLN A 115 -5.04 4.81 18.33
C GLN A 115 -4.59 5.71 19.50
N ILE A 116 -5.22 6.87 19.70
CA ILE A 116 -4.87 7.81 20.79
C ILE A 116 -5.35 7.29 22.16
N ILE A 117 -6.50 6.61 22.20
CA ILE A 117 -7.06 6.10 23.47
C ILE A 117 -6.32 4.81 23.91
N LEU A 118 -5.95 3.92 22.97
CA LEU A 118 -5.19 2.70 23.31
C LEU A 118 -3.73 2.98 23.71
N LEU A 119 -3.07 4.00 23.14
CA LEU A 119 -1.72 4.43 23.56
C LEU A 119 -1.71 5.10 24.96
N SER A 120 -2.81 5.76 25.35
CA SER A 120 -2.93 6.39 26.67
C SER A 120 -3.23 5.40 27.81
N LEU A 121 -3.89 4.27 27.49
CA LEU A 121 -4.24 3.22 28.45
C LEU A 121 -3.18 2.10 28.55
N LEU A 122 -2.32 1.92 27.54
CA LEU A 122 -1.19 0.98 27.58
C LEU A 122 0.10 1.58 28.18
N SER A 123 0.20 2.90 28.34
CA SER A 123 1.33 3.56 29.01
C SER A 123 1.28 3.55 30.55
N HIS A 124 0.18 3.06 31.15
CA HIS A 124 0.01 3.02 32.60
C HIS A 124 0.12 1.62 33.24
N ASN A 125 0.31 0.54 32.47
CA ASN A 125 0.34 -0.83 33.02
C ASN A 125 1.39 -1.78 32.41
N TYR A 126 2.54 -1.25 31.99
CA TYR A 126 3.75 -2.06 31.75
C TYR A 126 4.99 -1.43 32.38
N SER A 127 4.87 -1.15 33.67
CA SER A 127 6.04 -1.21 34.55
C SER A 127 6.01 -2.60 35.18
N VAL A 128 7.12 -3.33 35.10
CA VAL A 128 7.42 -4.62 35.77
C VAL A 128 7.35 -5.84 34.83
N LEU A 129 8.56 -6.38 34.60
CA LEU A 129 8.94 -7.71 34.08
C LEU A 129 8.96 -7.93 32.56
N ALA A 130 9.97 -7.34 31.91
CA ALA A 130 10.66 -7.97 30.77
C ALA A 130 12.16 -7.59 30.78
N HIS A 131 12.91 -8.10 31.76
CA HIS A 131 14.36 -8.19 31.66
C HIS A 131 14.70 -9.52 30.99
N SER A 132 14.75 -9.53 29.66
CA SER A 132 15.49 -10.53 28.90
C SER A 132 16.06 -9.85 27.66
N HIS A 133 17.39 -9.81 27.61
CA HIS A 133 18.24 -9.19 26.58
C HIS A 133 17.62 -9.08 25.18
N ALA A 134 17.03 -7.92 24.89
CA ALA A 134 16.82 -7.48 23.52
C ALA A 134 18.16 -6.88 23.05
N GLU A 135 18.83 -7.56 22.11
CA GLU A 135 19.90 -6.92 21.35
C GLU A 135 19.38 -5.60 20.77
N LYS A 136 20.14 -4.54 21.02
CA LYS A 136 19.83 -3.16 20.67
C LYS A 136 19.92 -2.99 19.14
N LYS A 137 18.99 -3.58 18.38
CA LYS A 137 18.93 -3.41 16.93
C LYS A 137 18.73 -1.93 16.64
N SER A 138 19.74 -1.36 16.02
CA SER A 138 19.76 0.02 15.58
C SER A 138 18.57 0.27 14.65
N SER A 139 17.77 1.32 14.91
CA SER A 139 16.77 1.76 13.94
C SER A 139 17.45 1.97 12.58
N PRO A 140 16.87 1.43 11.49
CA PRO A 140 17.45 1.49 10.14
C PRO A 140 17.76 2.92 9.67
N PHE A 141 17.00 3.89 10.18
CA PHE A 141 17.13 5.31 9.83
C PHE A 141 17.88 6.15 10.87
N LYS A 142 18.69 5.54 11.75
CA LYS A 142 19.44 6.32 12.76
C LYS A 142 20.34 7.40 12.15
N PHE A 143 20.82 7.21 10.92
CA PHE A 143 21.70 8.19 10.28
C PHE A 143 20.98 9.52 10.01
N ILE A 144 19.65 9.55 9.85
CA ILE A 144 18.93 10.80 9.57
C ILE A 144 18.30 11.43 10.81
N GLU A 145 17.99 10.65 11.84
CA GLU A 145 17.34 11.15 13.05
C GLU A 145 18.13 12.24 13.79
N HIS A 146 19.46 12.11 13.83
CA HIS A 146 20.33 13.09 14.48
C HIS A 146 20.54 14.36 13.65
N LEU A 147 20.13 14.35 12.37
CA LEU A 147 20.19 15.50 11.46
C LEU A 147 18.92 16.35 11.52
N LYS A 148 17.95 15.99 12.37
CA LYS A 148 16.68 16.70 12.49
C LYS A 148 16.88 18.16 12.89
N GLY A 149 16.36 19.06 12.07
CA GLY A 149 16.51 20.51 12.22
C GLY A 149 17.69 21.10 11.46
N CYS A 150 18.55 20.28 10.84
CA CYS A 150 19.66 20.77 10.03
C CYS A 150 19.15 21.59 8.83
N HIS A 151 19.91 22.60 8.47
CA HIS A 151 19.59 23.56 7.42
C HIS A 151 20.87 24.13 6.79
N LYS A 152 20.69 24.89 5.70
CA LYS A 152 21.83 25.45 4.97
C LYS A 152 22.78 26.23 5.87
N GLY A 153 24.07 25.93 5.73
CA GLY A 153 25.15 26.53 6.50
C GLY A 153 25.62 25.68 7.68
N ASP A 154 24.85 24.66 8.06
CA ASP A 154 25.28 23.68 9.06
C ASP A 154 26.40 22.77 8.51
N LYS A 155 27.31 22.36 9.39
CA LYS A 155 28.33 21.33 9.13
C LYS A 155 28.24 20.26 10.21
N ILE A 156 27.52 19.19 9.92
CA ILE A 156 27.16 18.14 10.89
C ILE A 156 27.51 16.78 10.30
N LYS A 157 28.32 16.02 11.05
CA LYS A 157 28.70 14.66 10.68
C LYS A 157 27.45 13.83 10.41
N GLY A 158 27.32 13.24 9.22
CA GLY A 158 26.12 12.50 8.82
C GLY A 158 25.44 13.07 7.57
N ILE A 159 25.76 14.32 7.21
CA ILE A 159 25.13 15.01 6.07
C ILE A 159 25.50 14.35 4.74
N HIS A 160 26.72 13.82 4.60
CA HIS A 160 27.10 13.15 3.35
C HIS A 160 26.26 11.88 3.10
N GLU A 161 25.81 11.16 4.14
CA GLU A 161 24.86 10.04 3.99
C GLU A 161 23.47 10.52 3.53
N LEU A 162 23.00 11.67 4.02
CA LEU A 162 21.78 12.30 3.51
C LEU A 162 21.93 12.71 2.05
N LYS A 163 23.08 13.24 1.64
CA LYS A 163 23.37 13.56 0.23
C LYS A 163 23.25 12.31 -0.65
N LYS A 164 23.86 11.19 -0.23
CA LYS A 164 23.74 9.90 -0.93
C LYS A 164 22.30 9.42 -1.05
N TYR A 165 21.50 9.52 0.01
CA TYR A 165 20.07 9.21 -0.04
C TYR A 165 19.35 10.08 -1.08
N MET A 166 19.65 11.40 -1.10
CA MET A 166 19.04 12.33 -2.05
C MET A 166 19.48 12.07 -3.49
N GLU A 167 20.72 11.67 -3.71
CA GLU A 167 21.24 11.25 -5.02
C GLU A 167 20.57 9.97 -5.50
N LYS A 168 20.44 8.96 -4.62
CA LYS A 168 19.80 7.67 -4.92
C LYS A 168 18.41 7.84 -5.50
N PHE A 169 17.60 8.75 -4.95
CA PHE A 169 16.24 9.02 -5.42
C PHE A 169 16.14 10.18 -6.44
N GLY A 170 17.28 10.69 -6.91
CA GLY A 170 17.39 11.66 -8.02
C GLY A 170 17.16 13.12 -7.65
N TYR A 171 17.06 13.46 -6.37
CA TYR A 171 16.88 14.83 -5.88
C TYR A 171 18.17 15.66 -5.95
N LEU A 172 19.32 14.99 -5.93
CA LEU A 172 20.63 15.62 -5.91
C LEU A 172 21.52 14.98 -7.00
N ASN A 173 22.36 15.80 -7.63
CA ASN A 173 23.38 15.34 -8.58
C ASN A 173 24.46 16.43 -8.68
N TYR A 174 25.61 16.18 -8.07
CA TYR A 174 26.74 17.11 -8.08
C TYR A 174 27.52 17.10 -9.40
N ASP A 175 27.47 16.03 -10.20
CA ASP A 175 28.19 15.94 -11.48
C ASP A 175 27.70 16.99 -12.50
N ASN A 176 26.45 17.44 -12.37
CA ASN A 176 25.92 18.54 -13.18
C ASN A 176 26.56 19.90 -12.87
N TYR A 177 27.31 20.02 -11.77
CA TYR A 177 27.91 21.26 -11.30
C TYR A 177 29.44 21.13 -11.31
N LYS A 178 30.05 21.52 -12.44
CA LYS A 178 31.49 21.34 -12.75
C LYS A 178 32.50 21.88 -11.72
N ASN A 179 32.06 22.59 -10.67
CA ASN A 179 32.90 23.15 -9.60
C ASN A 179 32.45 22.75 -8.18
N GLN A 180 31.51 21.80 -8.03
CA GLN A 180 30.91 21.44 -6.72
C GLN A 180 30.96 19.93 -6.41
N SER A 181 31.60 19.10 -7.25
CA SER A 181 31.75 17.65 -6.99
C SER A 181 32.50 17.34 -5.68
N THR A 182 33.29 18.29 -5.17
CA THR A 182 33.96 18.19 -3.87
C THR A 182 32.99 18.15 -2.68
N HIS A 183 31.78 18.68 -2.84
CA HIS A 183 30.76 18.73 -1.80
C HIS A 183 29.89 17.47 -1.72
N ALA A 184 29.98 16.56 -2.71
CA ALA A 184 29.15 15.35 -2.71
C ALA A 184 29.43 14.44 -1.49
N ASN A 185 30.67 14.44 -1.01
CA ASN A 185 31.14 13.55 0.05
C ASN A 185 31.49 14.27 1.35
N ASP A 186 31.15 15.55 1.49
CA ASP A 186 31.36 16.30 2.73
C ASP A 186 30.08 16.44 3.55
N ASP A 187 30.26 16.85 4.80
CA ASP A 187 29.20 17.06 5.77
C ASP A 187 28.63 18.50 5.77
N ASP A 188 28.85 19.27 4.71
CA ASP A 188 28.33 20.64 4.59
C ASP A 188 26.89 20.63 4.05
N PHE A 189 25.96 21.26 4.76
CA PHE A 189 24.60 21.49 4.27
C PHE A 189 24.61 22.67 3.29
N ASP A 190 24.86 22.37 2.03
CA ASP A 190 25.00 23.37 0.97
C ASP A 190 23.66 23.80 0.33
N GLU A 191 23.75 24.73 -0.62
CA GLU A 191 22.60 25.23 -1.37
C GLU A 191 21.93 24.17 -2.24
N LEU A 192 22.69 23.17 -2.72
CA LEU A 192 22.14 22.10 -3.54
C LEU A 192 21.30 21.15 -2.70
N LEU A 193 21.77 20.77 -1.52
CA LEU A 193 21.02 19.95 -0.57
C LEU A 193 19.77 20.67 -0.07
N GLU A 194 19.84 21.97 0.22
CA GLU A 194 18.66 22.78 0.57
C GLU A 194 17.59 22.72 -0.54
N SER A 195 18.00 22.89 -1.81
CA SER A 195 17.12 22.81 -2.97
C SER A 195 16.54 21.41 -3.19
N ALA A 196 17.36 20.37 -2.98
CA ALA A 196 16.94 18.98 -3.04
C ALA A 196 15.87 18.67 -1.97
N ILE A 197 16.06 19.12 -0.73
CA ILE A 197 15.10 18.95 0.37
C ILE A 197 13.79 19.70 0.09
N LYS A 198 13.84 20.93 -0.43
CA LYS A 198 12.62 21.64 -0.86
C LYS A 198 11.85 20.84 -1.92
N THR A 199 12.57 20.27 -2.88
CA THR A 199 11.95 19.46 -3.93
C THR A 199 11.34 18.17 -3.39
N TYR A 200 12.03 17.48 -2.47
CA TYR A 200 11.49 16.32 -1.75
C TYR A 200 10.21 16.71 -0.99
N GLN A 201 10.27 17.76 -0.18
CA GLN A 201 9.10 18.24 0.56
C GLN A 201 7.90 18.52 -0.36
N LEU A 202 8.12 19.14 -1.52
CA LEU A 202 7.06 19.36 -2.50
C LEU A 202 6.48 18.06 -3.07
N ASN A 203 7.31 17.08 -3.45
CA ASN A 203 6.84 15.80 -3.98
C ASN A 203 5.97 15.02 -2.97
N TYR A 204 6.24 15.21 -1.69
CA TYR A 204 5.55 14.55 -0.57
C TYR A 204 4.49 15.43 0.12
N HIS A 205 4.09 16.54 -0.50
CA HIS A 205 3.10 17.51 0.02
C HIS A 205 3.42 18.09 1.42
N LEU A 206 4.70 18.13 1.77
CA LEU A 206 5.20 18.79 2.98
C LEU A 206 5.41 20.29 2.74
N LYS A 207 5.57 21.04 3.82
CA LYS A 207 5.97 22.46 3.73
C LYS A 207 7.39 22.54 3.17
N SER A 208 7.56 23.18 2.02
CA SER A 208 8.85 23.37 1.35
C SER A 208 9.74 24.39 2.09
N THR A 209 10.26 24.02 3.26
CA THR A 209 11.13 24.84 4.10
C THR A 209 12.59 24.78 3.66
N GLY A 210 13.05 23.66 3.10
CA GLY A 210 14.48 23.37 2.89
C GLY A 210 15.24 23.00 4.16
N VAL A 211 14.53 22.87 5.28
CA VAL A 211 15.06 22.38 6.56
C VAL A 211 14.73 20.91 6.67
N LEU A 212 15.64 20.11 7.23
CA LEU A 212 15.39 18.71 7.54
C LEU A 212 14.52 18.57 8.81
N ASP A 213 13.30 19.11 8.74
CA ASP A 213 12.37 19.15 9.87
C ASP A 213 11.79 17.78 10.24
N ALA A 214 11.10 17.70 11.38
CA ALA A 214 10.58 16.44 11.92
C ALA A 214 9.65 15.70 10.94
N ASN A 215 8.85 16.42 10.15
CA ASN A 215 7.94 15.80 9.17
C ASN A 215 8.72 15.25 7.97
N THR A 216 9.75 15.97 7.54
CA THR A 216 10.64 15.54 6.45
C THR A 216 11.42 14.28 6.85
N VAL A 217 12.02 14.29 8.05
CA VAL A 217 12.70 13.10 8.61
C VAL A 217 11.73 11.93 8.70
N ALA A 218 10.56 12.12 9.33
CA ALA A 218 9.57 11.05 9.48
C ALA A 218 9.17 10.44 8.14
N LYS A 219 9.01 11.25 7.07
CA LYS A 219 8.68 10.75 5.74
C LYS A 219 9.86 10.00 5.08
N MET A 220 11.09 10.50 5.22
CA MET A 220 12.30 9.84 4.72
C MET A 220 12.59 8.50 5.41
N THR A 221 12.12 8.34 6.65
CA THR A 221 12.23 7.09 7.41
C THR A 221 11.17 6.03 7.10
N ILE A 222 10.31 6.26 6.11
CA ILE A 222 9.33 5.25 5.68
C ILE A 222 9.96 4.40 4.56
N PRO A 223 10.01 3.06 4.71
CA PRO A 223 10.43 2.17 3.63
C PRO A 223 9.65 2.41 2.34
N ARG A 224 10.30 2.20 1.20
CA ARG A 224 9.81 2.67 -0.10
C ARG A 224 10.34 1.86 -1.27
N CYS A 225 9.74 2.07 -2.43
CA CYS A 225 10.28 1.61 -3.71
C CYS A 225 11.63 2.27 -4.00
N GLY A 226 12.55 1.49 -4.59
CA GLY A 226 13.89 1.89 -5.02
C GLY A 226 13.96 2.67 -6.33
N VAL A 227 12.84 2.80 -7.06
CA VAL A 227 12.79 3.64 -8.28
C VAL A 227 12.95 5.12 -7.90
N ALA A 228 13.81 5.84 -8.62
CA ALA A 228 14.05 7.26 -8.36
C ALA A 228 12.79 8.11 -8.60
N ASP A 229 12.56 9.12 -7.75
CA ASP A 229 11.42 10.05 -7.89
C ASP A 229 11.64 11.07 -9.02
N ILE A 230 12.91 11.37 -9.31
CA ILE A 230 13.33 12.33 -10.31
C ILE A 230 14.31 11.66 -11.25
N VAL A 231 13.97 11.64 -12.53
CA VAL A 231 14.84 11.11 -13.59
C VAL A 231 15.21 12.24 -14.54
N ASN A 232 16.52 12.45 -14.73
CA ASN A 232 17.08 13.53 -15.56
C ASN A 232 16.57 14.92 -15.17
N GLY A 233 16.57 15.24 -13.87
CA GLY A 233 16.18 16.56 -13.33
C GLY A 233 14.70 16.91 -13.48
N THR A 234 13.86 15.99 -13.96
CA THR A 234 12.42 16.20 -14.14
C THR A 234 11.65 15.50 -13.03
N THR A 235 11.20 16.27 -12.02
CA THR A 235 10.21 15.76 -11.06
C THR A 235 8.86 15.53 -11.74
N ARG A 236 8.25 14.39 -11.45
CA ARG A 236 6.98 13.99 -12.05
C ARG A 236 5.85 13.79 -11.04
N MET A 237 6.17 13.74 -9.76
CA MET A 237 5.24 13.72 -8.64
C MET A 237 4.68 15.13 -8.31
N ARG A 238 4.45 16.00 -9.30
CA ARG A 238 4.21 17.43 -9.00
C ARG A 238 2.91 17.68 -8.21
N SER A 239 3.08 17.95 -6.91
CA SER A 239 2.13 18.65 -6.05
C SER A 239 1.94 20.11 -6.52
N GLY A 240 1.12 20.33 -7.55
CA GLY A 240 0.31 21.54 -7.78
C GLY A 240 0.94 22.95 -7.84
N LYS A 241 2.22 23.21 -7.51
CA LYS A 241 2.78 24.57 -7.43
C LYS A 241 3.68 24.88 -8.63
N LYS A 242 3.12 25.67 -9.55
CA LYS A 242 3.73 26.14 -10.80
C LYS A 242 5.09 26.83 -10.57
N ARG A 243 6.02 26.58 -11.48
CA ARG A 243 6.97 27.60 -11.92
C ARG A 243 6.13 28.65 -12.65
N GLN A 244 6.16 29.91 -12.21
CA GLN A 244 5.36 30.98 -12.81
C GLN A 244 5.65 31.07 -14.32
N GLN A 245 4.71 30.60 -15.13
CA GLN A 245 4.54 31.03 -16.50
C GLN A 245 3.06 31.32 -16.69
N HIS A 246 2.79 32.58 -17.02
CA HIS A 246 1.49 33.11 -17.35
C HIS A 246 0.89 32.32 -18.52
N ASN A 247 -0.10 31.48 -18.24
CA ASN A 247 -1.19 31.26 -19.18
C ASN A 247 -2.43 30.74 -18.46
N HIS A 248 -3.55 31.44 -18.65
CA HIS A 248 -4.86 31.13 -18.08
C HIS A 248 -5.56 30.07 -18.92
N HIS A 249 -5.23 28.80 -18.71
CA HIS A 249 -6.14 27.69 -18.96
C HIS A 249 -6.18 26.82 -17.71
N PHE A 250 -7.38 26.61 -17.17
CA PHE A 250 -7.65 25.68 -16.08
C PHE A 250 -7.35 24.26 -16.56
N ARG A 251 -6.08 23.85 -16.51
CA ARG A 251 -5.69 22.45 -16.67
C ARG A 251 -5.83 21.77 -15.32
N THR A 252 -6.71 20.76 -15.25
CA THR A 252 -6.64 19.71 -14.23
C THR A 252 -5.21 19.18 -14.23
N VAL A 253 -4.51 19.27 -13.10
CA VAL A 253 -3.15 18.74 -12.97
C VAL A 253 -3.31 17.25 -12.67
N SER A 254 -2.84 16.39 -13.56
CA SER A 254 -2.74 14.96 -13.30
C SER A 254 -1.79 14.72 -12.12
N HIS A 255 -2.15 13.86 -11.17
CA HIS A 255 -1.29 13.53 -10.03
C HIS A 255 -0.43 12.27 -10.24
N TYR A 256 -0.77 11.48 -11.25
CA TYR A 256 0.03 10.38 -11.78
C TYR A 256 1.20 10.87 -12.63
N SER A 257 2.17 9.99 -12.86
CA SER A 257 3.30 10.29 -13.73
C SER A 257 3.78 9.10 -14.56
N PHE A 258 4.68 9.36 -15.53
CA PHE A 258 5.28 8.36 -16.42
C PHE A 258 6.80 8.44 -16.39
N PHE A 259 7.54 7.44 -16.86
CA PHE A 259 9.00 7.55 -17.02
C PHE A 259 9.39 8.52 -18.15
N PRO A 260 10.64 9.03 -18.22
CA PRO A 260 11.10 9.85 -19.35
C PRO A 260 10.87 9.20 -20.71
N ARG A 261 10.28 9.98 -21.63
CA ARG A 261 9.79 9.55 -22.95
C ARG A 261 8.61 8.56 -22.89
N SER A 262 7.99 8.40 -21.73
CA SER A 262 6.83 7.55 -21.47
C SER A 262 6.95 6.18 -22.13
N PRO A 263 7.99 5.39 -21.82
CA PRO A 263 8.15 4.04 -22.33
C PRO A 263 6.90 3.20 -22.07
N LYS A 264 6.52 2.42 -23.07
CA LYS A 264 5.36 1.53 -23.05
C LYS A 264 5.75 0.21 -23.69
N TRP A 265 5.07 -0.85 -23.30
CA TRP A 265 5.00 -2.03 -24.16
C TRP A 265 4.49 -1.63 -25.56
N PRO A 266 5.03 -2.24 -26.63
CA PRO A 266 4.56 -1.98 -28.00
C PRO A 266 3.03 -2.15 -28.10
N ALA A 267 2.38 -1.37 -28.97
CA ALA A 267 0.92 -1.44 -29.15
C ALA A 267 0.43 -2.84 -29.60
N SER A 268 1.32 -3.70 -30.12
CA SER A 268 1.03 -5.09 -30.45
C SER A 268 1.19 -6.07 -29.28
N LYS A 269 1.65 -5.62 -28.11
CA LYS A 269 2.10 -6.48 -27.01
C LYS A 269 1.37 -6.20 -25.69
N PHE A 270 0.09 -6.57 -25.68
CA PHE A 270 -0.75 -6.55 -24.46
C PHE A 270 -0.87 -7.91 -23.78
N SER A 271 -0.42 -9.00 -24.42
CA SER A 271 -0.30 -10.30 -23.75
C SER A 271 1.15 -10.46 -23.30
N LEU A 272 1.38 -10.32 -21.99
CA LEU A 272 2.69 -10.39 -21.37
C LEU A 272 2.82 -11.69 -20.59
N THR A 273 3.98 -12.33 -20.72
CA THR A 273 4.33 -13.49 -19.89
C THR A 273 5.09 -13.04 -18.66
N TYR A 274 4.89 -13.71 -17.53
CA TYR A 274 5.70 -13.49 -16.34
C TYR A 274 6.20 -14.81 -15.76
N ALA A 275 7.37 -14.79 -15.14
CA ALA A 275 7.96 -15.95 -14.50
C ALA A 275 8.73 -15.55 -13.24
N PHE A 276 8.84 -16.51 -12.32
CA PHE A 276 9.65 -16.37 -11.12
C PHE A 276 10.98 -17.06 -11.31
N ARG A 277 12.05 -16.49 -10.77
CA ARG A 277 13.35 -17.16 -10.71
C ARG A 277 13.18 -18.52 -9.99
N PRO A 278 13.78 -19.61 -10.51
CA PRO A 278 13.76 -20.90 -9.82
C PRO A 278 14.24 -20.76 -8.37
N GLY A 279 13.51 -21.36 -7.42
CA GLY A 279 13.79 -21.24 -6.00
C GLY A 279 13.13 -20.04 -5.30
N THR A 280 12.34 -19.23 -6.01
CA THR A 280 11.51 -18.18 -5.39
C THR A 280 10.59 -18.77 -4.32
N ARG A 281 10.43 -18.03 -3.22
CA ARG A 281 9.52 -18.38 -2.12
C ARG A 281 8.09 -18.64 -2.62
N SER A 282 7.50 -19.76 -2.19
CA SER A 282 6.22 -20.26 -2.72
C SER A 282 5.01 -19.40 -2.32
N ASP A 283 5.10 -18.73 -1.18
CA ASP A 283 4.08 -17.82 -0.66
C ASP A 283 3.95 -16.52 -1.47
N ALA A 284 4.97 -16.13 -2.26
CA ALA A 284 4.89 -14.99 -3.17
C ALA A 284 4.13 -15.27 -4.47
N ILE A 285 3.98 -16.54 -4.87
CA ILE A 285 3.44 -16.89 -6.19
C ILE A 285 1.97 -16.45 -6.34
N THR A 286 1.15 -16.73 -5.33
CA THR A 286 -0.29 -16.39 -5.33
C THR A 286 -0.56 -14.88 -5.24
N PRO A 287 0.00 -14.12 -4.27
CA PRO A 287 -0.24 -12.68 -4.16
C PRO A 287 0.25 -11.91 -5.40
N VAL A 288 1.39 -12.26 -5.97
CA VAL A 288 1.87 -11.61 -7.21
C VAL A 288 0.95 -11.90 -8.40
N ALA A 289 0.43 -13.13 -8.50
CA ALA A 289 -0.57 -13.46 -9.52
C ALA A 289 -1.87 -12.64 -9.35
N ARG A 290 -2.31 -12.37 -8.12
CA ARG A 290 -3.45 -11.48 -7.85
C ARG A 290 -3.16 -10.03 -8.24
N ALA A 291 -1.96 -9.52 -7.95
CA ALA A 291 -1.55 -8.18 -8.39
C ALA A 291 -1.62 -8.03 -9.93
N PHE A 292 -1.16 -9.03 -10.69
CA PHE A 292 -1.36 -9.05 -12.15
C PHE A 292 -2.83 -9.10 -12.56
N GLN A 293 -3.66 -9.89 -11.87
CA GLN A 293 -5.10 -9.93 -12.13
C GLN A 293 -5.76 -8.57 -11.87
N THR A 294 -5.36 -7.86 -10.83
CA THR A 294 -5.84 -6.51 -10.50
C THR A 294 -5.51 -5.53 -11.63
N TRP A 295 -4.29 -5.56 -12.18
CA TRP A 295 -3.95 -4.77 -13.36
C TRP A 295 -4.68 -5.21 -14.62
N ALA A 296 -4.82 -6.51 -14.87
CA ALA A 296 -5.57 -7.03 -16.02
C ALA A 296 -7.06 -6.64 -15.99
N ALA A 297 -7.65 -6.55 -14.80
CA ALA A 297 -9.05 -6.13 -14.64
C ALA A 297 -9.26 -4.63 -14.93
N ASN A 298 -8.19 -3.83 -14.90
CA ASN A 298 -8.25 -2.37 -15.05
C ASN A 298 -7.52 -1.86 -16.31
N THR A 299 -7.03 -2.77 -17.15
CA THR A 299 -6.30 -2.45 -18.38
C THR A 299 -6.65 -3.45 -19.49
N GLN A 300 -6.14 -3.22 -20.70
CA GLN A 300 -6.24 -4.18 -21.80
C GLN A 300 -5.17 -5.30 -21.74
N PHE A 301 -4.26 -5.25 -20.75
CA PHE A 301 -3.22 -6.26 -20.61
C PHE A 301 -3.78 -7.61 -20.16
N LYS A 302 -3.15 -8.67 -20.66
CA LYS A 302 -3.34 -10.06 -20.23
C LYS A 302 -2.00 -10.58 -19.74
N PHE A 303 -2.01 -11.24 -18.60
CA PHE A 303 -0.80 -11.80 -18.01
C PHE A 303 -0.91 -13.31 -17.89
N SER A 304 0.15 -14.01 -18.31
CA SER A 304 0.23 -15.47 -18.22
C SER A 304 1.52 -15.88 -17.52
N LYS A 305 1.40 -16.67 -16.46
CA LYS A 305 2.57 -17.27 -15.82
C LYS A 305 3.16 -18.33 -16.76
N ILE A 306 4.48 -18.32 -16.93
CA ILE A 306 5.23 -19.38 -17.59
C ILE A 306 6.35 -19.89 -16.67
N GLU A 307 6.87 -21.08 -16.94
CA GLU A 307 7.98 -21.67 -16.18
C GLU A 307 9.36 -21.23 -16.72
N ASP A 308 9.42 -20.83 -18.01
CA ASP A 308 10.66 -20.38 -18.65
C ASP A 308 11.00 -18.95 -18.22
N PHE A 309 11.72 -18.84 -17.10
CA PHE A 309 12.19 -17.56 -16.56
C PHE A 309 13.09 -16.78 -17.53
N ALA A 310 13.89 -17.46 -18.35
CA ALA A 310 14.83 -16.79 -19.24
C ALA A 310 14.11 -16.03 -20.36
N ASN A 311 13.00 -16.57 -20.85
CA ASN A 311 12.25 -16.05 -21.99
C ASN A 311 10.96 -15.30 -21.61
N ALA A 312 10.61 -15.18 -20.33
CA ALA A 312 9.48 -14.38 -19.88
C ALA A 312 9.68 -12.88 -20.18
N ASP A 313 8.58 -12.20 -20.53
CA ASP A 313 8.57 -10.74 -20.71
C ASP A 313 8.83 -10.02 -19.40
N ILE A 314 8.28 -10.54 -18.31
CA ILE A 314 8.44 -10.03 -16.95
C ILE A 314 9.12 -11.10 -16.09
N LYS A 315 10.20 -10.71 -15.42
CA LYS A 315 11.07 -11.58 -14.61
C LYS A 315 11.05 -11.10 -13.17
N ILE A 316 10.54 -11.95 -12.29
CA ILE A 316 10.39 -11.64 -10.86
C ILE A 316 11.40 -12.46 -10.06
N SER A 317 12.14 -11.80 -9.19
CA SER A 317 13.08 -12.46 -8.27
C SER A 317 13.16 -11.75 -6.92
N PHE A 318 13.73 -12.45 -5.96
CA PHE A 318 14.15 -11.92 -4.66
C PHE A 318 15.68 -11.88 -4.69
N GLU A 319 16.25 -10.71 -4.49
CA GLU A 319 17.69 -10.48 -4.55
C GLU A 319 18.14 -9.79 -3.26
N SER A 320 19.42 -9.89 -2.87
CA SER A 320 19.99 -9.19 -1.72
C SER A 320 21.21 -8.39 -2.18
N GLY A 321 21.45 -7.23 -1.57
CA GLY A 321 22.65 -6.44 -1.83
C GLY A 321 22.86 -6.11 -3.31
N ASP A 322 24.11 -6.09 -3.76
CA ASP A 322 24.42 -6.00 -5.20
C ASP A 322 24.05 -7.29 -5.94
N HIS A 323 23.16 -7.14 -6.91
CA HIS A 323 22.63 -8.21 -7.74
C HIS A 323 22.78 -7.92 -9.25
N GLY A 324 23.78 -7.10 -9.61
CA GLY A 324 24.28 -6.99 -10.98
C GLY A 324 23.42 -6.14 -11.93
N ASP A 325 22.49 -5.36 -11.42
CA ASP A 325 21.66 -4.44 -12.21
C ASP A 325 21.96 -2.94 -11.98
N GLY A 326 22.98 -2.65 -11.16
CA GLY A 326 23.38 -1.29 -10.79
C GLY A 326 22.52 -0.63 -9.71
N ASN A 327 21.52 -1.34 -9.16
CA ASN A 327 20.62 -0.86 -8.12
C ASN A 327 20.69 -1.82 -6.92
N PRO A 328 21.80 -1.84 -6.16
CA PRO A 328 21.91 -2.74 -5.02
C PRO A 328 20.82 -2.44 -3.98
N PHE A 329 20.33 -3.49 -3.33
CA PHE A 329 19.52 -3.37 -2.13
C PHE A 329 20.39 -3.06 -0.91
N ASP A 330 19.80 -2.41 0.08
CA ASP A 330 20.47 -1.96 1.29
C ASP A 330 20.34 -2.94 2.46
N GLY A 331 19.64 -4.06 2.22
CA GLY A 331 19.42 -5.12 3.18
C GLY A 331 18.40 -4.71 4.24
N ARG A 332 18.11 -5.64 5.16
CA ARG A 332 17.03 -5.44 6.13
C ARG A 332 17.17 -4.16 6.94
N GLY A 333 16.28 -3.21 6.68
CA GLY A 333 16.37 -1.91 7.33
C GLY A 333 17.69 -1.22 7.05
N GLY A 334 18.11 -1.20 5.79
CA GLY A 334 19.21 -0.35 5.39
C GLY A 334 18.84 1.14 5.47
N PRO A 335 19.83 2.03 5.26
CA PRO A 335 19.65 3.48 5.34
C PRO A 335 18.76 4.06 4.23
N GLU A 336 18.54 3.34 3.14
CA GLU A 336 17.72 3.80 2.01
C GLU A 336 16.26 3.31 2.16
N GLY A 337 16.05 2.21 2.89
CA GLY A 337 14.76 1.59 3.16
C GLY A 337 14.13 1.00 1.91
N ILE A 338 14.93 0.44 1.00
CA ILE A 338 14.45 -0.04 -0.30
C ILE A 338 13.88 -1.45 -0.13
N ILE A 339 12.60 -1.59 -0.41
CA ILE A 339 11.91 -2.89 -0.25
C ILE A 339 11.81 -3.67 -1.57
N ALA A 340 11.82 -2.97 -2.70
CA ALA A 340 11.73 -3.55 -4.04
C ALA A 340 12.07 -2.48 -5.09
N HIS A 341 12.32 -2.93 -6.31
CA HIS A 341 12.28 -2.06 -7.50
C HIS A 341 11.92 -2.83 -8.77
N ALA A 342 11.40 -2.10 -9.74
CA ALA A 342 11.15 -2.59 -11.08
C ALA A 342 11.64 -1.61 -12.15
N PHE A 343 11.75 -2.13 -13.37
CA PHE A 343 12.22 -1.38 -14.52
C PHE A 343 11.07 -1.04 -15.46
N ALA A 344 11.11 0.16 -16.02
CA ALA A 344 10.15 0.59 -17.03
C ALA A 344 10.12 -0.35 -18.27
N PRO A 345 9.02 -0.36 -19.04
CA PRO A 345 8.95 -1.12 -20.29
C PRO A 345 10.11 -0.79 -21.23
N THR A 346 10.64 -1.75 -21.98
CA THR A 346 10.28 -3.18 -22.04
C THR A 346 11.25 -4.06 -21.25
N ASN A 347 11.93 -3.52 -20.23
CA ASN A 347 12.99 -4.25 -19.51
C ASN A 347 12.45 -5.47 -18.78
N GLY A 348 11.30 -5.32 -18.09
CA GLY A 348 10.56 -6.43 -17.53
C GLY A 348 11.08 -6.99 -16.20
N ARG A 349 12.16 -6.45 -15.63
CA ARG A 349 12.66 -6.93 -14.32
C ARG A 349 11.92 -6.29 -13.15
N PHE A 350 11.61 -7.12 -12.16
CA PHE A 350 11.07 -6.77 -10.85
C PHE A 350 11.87 -7.57 -9.82
N HIS A 351 12.58 -6.87 -8.94
CA HIS A 351 13.25 -7.48 -7.80
C HIS A 351 12.61 -7.04 -6.47
N TYR A 352 12.37 -8.01 -5.58
CA TYR A 352 12.13 -7.77 -4.15
C TYR A 352 13.48 -7.78 -3.41
N ASP A 353 13.61 -6.96 -2.37
CA ASP A 353 14.70 -7.15 -1.41
C ASP A 353 14.42 -8.41 -0.57
N ALA A 354 15.23 -9.44 -0.73
CA ALA A 354 15.09 -10.71 -0.04
C ALA A 354 15.34 -10.61 1.47
N ASP A 355 16.04 -9.56 1.93
CA ASP A 355 16.41 -9.38 3.33
C ASP A 355 15.26 -8.78 4.17
N GLU A 356 14.26 -8.20 3.52
CA GLU A 356 13.11 -7.61 4.19
C GLU A 356 12.10 -8.66 4.70
N PRO A 357 11.39 -8.37 5.81
CA PRO A 357 10.36 -9.27 6.33
C PRO A 357 9.12 -9.22 5.43
N TRP A 358 8.86 -10.30 4.69
CA TRP A 358 7.68 -10.41 3.82
C TRP A 358 6.59 -11.28 4.42
N ALA A 359 5.34 -10.86 4.20
CA ALA A 359 4.14 -11.61 4.54
C ALA A 359 3.07 -11.45 3.47
N VAL A 360 1.97 -12.19 3.63
CA VAL A 360 0.74 -11.99 2.84
C VAL A 360 -0.29 -11.33 3.76
N GLY A 361 -0.77 -10.15 3.38
CA GLY A 361 -1.69 -9.32 4.15
C GLY A 361 -0.99 -8.38 5.14
N ALA A 362 -1.81 -7.63 5.89
CA ALA A 362 -1.39 -6.60 6.85
C ALA A 362 -0.80 -7.22 8.13
N VAL A 363 0.43 -7.73 8.05
CA VAL A 363 1.15 -8.32 9.19
C VAL A 363 2.12 -7.32 9.80
N GLN A 364 1.97 -7.03 11.09
CA GLN A 364 2.82 -6.07 11.80
C GLN A 364 4.31 -6.41 11.63
N GLY A 365 5.11 -5.43 11.21
CA GLY A 365 6.55 -5.59 11.04
C GLY A 365 6.98 -6.36 9.79
N ALA A 366 6.05 -6.69 8.88
CA ALA A 366 6.33 -7.27 7.57
C ALA A 366 5.65 -6.49 6.44
N PHE A 367 6.25 -6.51 5.25
CA PHE A 367 5.69 -5.93 4.03
C PHE A 367 4.80 -6.94 3.33
N ASP A 368 3.65 -6.48 2.85
CA ASP A 368 2.73 -7.30 2.09
C ASP A 368 3.22 -7.53 0.65
N LEU A 369 3.42 -8.80 0.30
CA LEU A 369 3.86 -9.23 -1.03
C LEU A 369 2.93 -8.75 -2.15
N GLU A 370 1.60 -8.76 -1.92
CA GLU A 370 0.64 -8.36 -2.96
C GLU A 370 0.69 -6.85 -3.22
N THR A 371 0.72 -6.05 -2.15
CA THR A 371 0.81 -4.58 -2.21
C THR A 371 2.07 -4.12 -2.93
N VAL A 372 3.23 -4.67 -2.57
CA VAL A 372 4.48 -4.30 -3.23
C VAL A 372 4.48 -4.76 -4.69
N ALA A 373 3.99 -5.97 -5.01
CA ALA A 373 3.83 -6.35 -6.41
C ALA A 373 2.89 -5.44 -7.19
N LEU A 374 1.78 -5.02 -6.60
CA LEU A 374 0.84 -4.15 -7.28
C LEU A 374 1.51 -2.81 -7.67
N HIS A 375 2.35 -2.27 -6.80
CA HIS A 375 3.18 -1.09 -7.07
C HIS A 375 4.19 -1.34 -8.21
N GLU A 376 5.05 -2.35 -8.06
CA GLU A 376 6.13 -2.62 -9.01
C GLU A 376 5.61 -3.01 -10.40
N ILE A 377 4.45 -3.68 -10.49
CA ILE A 377 3.80 -3.95 -11.77
C ILE A 377 3.34 -2.65 -12.45
N GLY A 378 2.94 -1.62 -11.71
CA GLY A 378 2.66 -0.31 -12.29
C GLY A 378 3.89 0.27 -13.02
N HIS A 379 5.09 0.12 -12.44
CA HIS A 379 6.34 0.46 -13.11
C HIS A 379 6.61 -0.39 -14.35
N LEU A 380 6.39 -1.71 -14.27
CA LEU A 380 6.50 -2.62 -15.41
C LEU A 380 5.52 -2.28 -16.55
N LEU A 381 4.45 -1.54 -16.27
CA LEU A 381 3.50 -1.03 -17.26
C LEU A 381 3.79 0.43 -17.68
N GLY A 382 4.79 1.07 -17.10
CA GLY A 382 5.26 2.40 -17.49
C GLY A 382 4.73 3.56 -16.65
N LEU A 383 3.96 3.29 -15.60
CA LEU A 383 3.64 4.29 -14.58
C LEU A 383 4.89 4.64 -13.78
N HIS A 384 4.99 5.89 -13.39
CA HIS A 384 5.98 6.38 -12.46
C HIS A 384 5.29 6.84 -11.18
N HIS A 385 6.06 7.12 -10.13
CA HIS A 385 5.52 7.45 -8.82
C HIS A 385 4.45 8.56 -8.84
N SER A 386 3.40 8.36 -8.05
CA SER A 386 2.33 9.33 -7.81
C SER A 386 2.63 10.17 -6.58
N SER A 387 2.17 11.42 -6.59
CA SER A 387 2.19 12.27 -5.40
C SER A 387 1.01 12.01 -4.45
N VAL A 388 0.02 11.22 -4.84
CA VAL A 388 -1.17 10.94 -4.02
C VAL A 388 -0.86 9.83 -3.03
N GLU A 389 -0.85 10.12 -1.72
CA GLU A 389 -0.47 9.14 -0.68
C GLU A 389 -1.31 7.85 -0.68
N GLY A 390 -2.58 7.95 -1.09
CA GLY A 390 -3.49 6.82 -1.23
C GLY A 390 -3.30 6.01 -2.52
N ALA A 391 -2.52 6.48 -3.49
CA ALA A 391 -2.24 5.75 -4.73
C ALA A 391 -1.30 4.57 -4.50
N ILE A 392 -1.48 3.48 -5.26
CA ILE A 392 -0.53 2.38 -5.19
C ILE A 392 0.83 2.83 -5.65
N MET A 393 0.90 3.71 -6.66
CA MET A 393 2.16 4.26 -7.18
C MET A 393 2.79 5.31 -6.25
N TYR A 394 2.25 5.57 -5.06
CA TYR A 394 2.96 6.37 -4.08
C TYR A 394 4.22 5.65 -3.59
N PRO A 395 5.40 6.30 -3.50
CA PRO A 395 6.66 5.58 -3.29
C PRO A 395 6.77 4.83 -1.97
N SER A 396 6.24 5.40 -0.88
CA SER A 396 6.42 4.84 0.47
C SER A 396 5.34 3.81 0.79
N ILE A 397 5.78 2.66 1.30
CA ILE A 397 4.93 1.55 1.73
C ILE A 397 5.41 1.10 3.12
N SER A 398 4.59 1.33 4.13
CA SER A 398 4.91 0.92 5.50
C SER A 398 4.71 -0.59 5.69
N ALA A 399 5.47 -1.19 6.61
CA ALA A 399 5.18 -2.55 7.05
C ALA A 399 3.82 -2.61 7.77
N GLY A 400 3.12 -3.74 7.65
CA GLY A 400 1.82 -3.99 8.30
C GLY A 400 0.63 -3.29 7.66
N VAL A 401 0.75 -2.80 6.43
CA VAL A 401 -0.36 -2.21 5.67
C VAL A 401 -0.55 -2.95 4.36
N THR A 402 -1.76 -2.87 3.81
CA THR A 402 -2.10 -3.31 2.45
C THR A 402 -2.69 -2.14 1.68
N LYS A 403 -2.45 -2.08 0.37
CA LYS A 403 -3.06 -1.07 -0.52
C LYS A 403 -3.64 -1.71 -1.78
N GLY A 404 -4.64 -1.04 -2.35
CA GLY A 404 -5.22 -1.35 -3.66
C GLY A 404 -4.97 -0.23 -4.66
N LEU A 405 -5.51 -0.39 -5.88
CA LEU A 405 -5.49 0.68 -6.89
C LEU A 405 -6.36 1.87 -6.43
N HIS A 406 -5.82 3.07 -6.63
CA HIS A 406 -6.54 4.34 -6.48
C HIS A 406 -6.99 4.86 -7.84
N GLY A 407 -7.92 5.83 -7.84
CA GLY A 407 -8.38 6.48 -9.06
C GLY A 407 -7.26 7.16 -9.86
N ASP A 408 -6.21 7.63 -9.19
CA ASP A 408 -5.02 8.22 -9.83
C ASP A 408 -4.22 7.19 -10.63
N ASP A 409 -4.08 5.97 -10.11
CA ASP A 409 -3.37 4.88 -10.79
C ASP A 409 -4.13 4.44 -12.05
N ILE A 410 -5.46 4.33 -11.93
CA ILE A 410 -6.36 3.94 -13.03
C ILE A 410 -6.38 5.04 -14.10
N GLN A 411 -6.43 6.31 -13.70
CA GLN A 411 -6.38 7.42 -14.66
C GLN A 411 -5.02 7.46 -15.38
N GLY A 412 -3.93 7.27 -14.64
CA GLY A 412 -2.59 7.26 -15.22
C GLY A 412 -2.41 6.16 -16.27
N ILE A 413 -2.85 4.94 -15.98
CA ILE A 413 -2.69 3.83 -16.94
C ILE A 413 -3.58 4.00 -18.18
N ARG A 414 -4.79 4.55 -18.00
CA ARG A 414 -5.69 4.90 -19.10
C ARG A 414 -5.09 5.94 -20.02
N ASP A 415 -4.54 7.01 -19.44
CA ASP A 415 -3.89 8.08 -20.21
C ASP A 415 -2.60 7.61 -20.89
N LEU A 416 -1.88 6.65 -20.28
CA LEU A 416 -0.70 6.08 -20.91
C LEU A 416 -1.06 5.22 -22.12
N TYR A 417 -2.13 4.44 -22.07
CA TYR A 417 -2.47 3.47 -23.12
C TYR A 417 -3.67 3.87 -23.99
N ASN A 418 -4.23 5.05 -23.78
CA ASN A 418 -5.40 5.60 -24.47
C ASN A 418 -6.63 4.68 -24.39
N VAL A 419 -6.97 4.22 -23.19
CA VAL A 419 -8.10 3.27 -22.93
C VAL A 419 -9.17 3.82 -22.01
#